data_AF-A0A0C9RCW0-F1
#
_entry.id   AF-A0A0C9RCW0-F1
#
_cell.length_a   1.000
_cell.length_b   1.000
_cell.length_c   1.000
_cell.angle_alpha   90.00
_cell.angle_beta   90.00
_cell.angle_gamma   90.00
#
_symmetry.space_group_name_H-M   'P 1'
#
loop_
_entity.id
_entity.type
_entity.pdbx_description
1 polymer ?
#
loop_
_entity_poly.entity_id
_entity_poly.type
_entity_poly.pdbx_seq_one_letter_code
_entity_poly.pdbx_strand_id
1 'polypeptide(L)'
;MGRKYKQRLIPEQDRRICGSICCCQLTIVISCVALVYLSVAVYIPSHRAFNAGIDPEPVMCQTVNATLVNYCAWASCGEWCLTKTTGFCPQIHATVRRNGTDLVLENCTQFSSIACPQVNLLSLKRYNCNNGSACSALSGVFNCSLGHCANMSELMLCHHKPDGIIVDSEKDNMKLNGFFSCQSSRCTKIKRPFSCDRYCPRITTRNVNVFLMQDDNIYTARCTRALALNRARGNLLGTRLDNPEKIWDDTNGLGLITSCFAVNRAGNTIRTEDCVNGSLVEERSIPQPFVNFTSFLKIYEMNLENPVDKTDVYLPSQRSLTIYNTSRLYINLEGCVNTLRGECRDFLRSHGRDGDNQTAQSRYPCYYNKNDSFFVVARFNLEKTRIELLIATIVPTVLFFISLTSLIIITRSVQVGDDAKMRCRYCTDGQGNEDEDEGLFEANSSTPQGISNESEIRSVQL
;
A
#
# COMPACT_ATOMS: atom_id res chain seq x y z
N MET A 1 30.34 37.84 69.26
CA MET A 1 29.76 38.53 68.08
C MET A 1 29.19 37.49 67.12
N GLY A 2 27.92 37.14 67.26
CA GLY A 2 27.25 36.21 66.35
C GLY A 2 26.61 36.97 65.19
N ARG A 3 27.10 36.80 63.96
CA ARG A 3 26.43 37.29 62.75
C ARG A 3 25.13 36.51 62.57
N LYS A 4 23.98 37.14 62.86
CA LYS A 4 22.66 36.61 62.50
C LYS A 4 22.59 36.51 60.97
N TYR A 5 22.52 35.29 60.44
CA TYR A 5 22.19 35.06 59.04
C TYR A 5 20.73 35.47 58.82
N LYS A 6 20.51 36.56 58.09
CA LYS A 6 19.17 36.95 57.61
C LYS A 6 18.70 35.86 56.64
N GLN A 7 17.65 35.13 57.02
CA GLN A 7 17.03 34.14 56.16
C GLN A 7 16.50 34.85 54.90
N ARG A 8 16.95 34.41 53.72
CA ARG A 8 16.47 34.95 52.43
C ARG A 8 15.01 34.55 52.27
N LEU A 9 14.10 35.46 52.64
CA LEU A 9 12.69 35.40 52.27
C LEU A 9 12.61 35.62 50.76
N ILE A 10 12.32 34.56 50.00
CA ILE A 10 12.03 34.66 48.57
C ILE A 10 10.63 35.28 48.48
N PRO A 11 10.48 36.50 47.94
CA PRO A 11 9.16 37.11 47.80
C PRO A 11 8.31 36.27 46.83
N GLU A 12 7.02 36.09 47.16
CA GLU A 12 6.07 35.46 46.24
C GLU A 12 6.01 36.25 44.94
N GLN A 13 6.45 35.62 43.85
CA GLN A 13 6.43 36.18 42.51
C GLN A 13 5.04 36.00 41.88
N ASP A 14 4.66 36.93 41.00
CA ASP A 14 3.45 36.77 40.20
C ASP A 14 3.61 35.60 39.24
N ARG A 15 2.92 34.49 39.55
CA ARG A 15 2.89 33.26 38.77
C ARG A 15 2.46 33.50 37.32
N ARG A 16 1.63 34.51 37.05
CA ARG A 16 1.14 34.81 35.69
C ARG A 16 2.23 35.43 34.83
N ILE A 17 2.99 36.39 35.38
CA ILE A 17 4.12 37.04 34.69
C ILE A 17 5.25 36.04 34.47
N CYS A 18 5.65 35.30 35.52
CA CYS A 18 6.67 34.26 35.40
C CYS A 18 6.27 33.16 34.41
N GLY A 19 5.01 32.72 34.44
CA GLY A 19 4.48 31.73 33.51
C GLY A 19 4.50 32.21 32.06
N SER A 20 4.07 33.45 31.80
CA SER A 20 4.09 34.04 30.46
C SER A 20 5.53 34.16 29.91
N ILE A 21 6.48 34.66 30.70
CA ILE A 21 7.90 34.74 30.32
C ILE A 21 8.43 33.35 29.98
N CYS A 22 8.16 32.36 30.83
CA CYS A 22 8.61 30.98 30.64
C CYS A 22 8.02 30.37 29.35
N CYS A 23 6.72 30.51 29.10
CA CYS A 23 6.07 30.02 27.89
C CYS A 23 6.63 30.68 26.62
N CYS A 24 6.85 32.00 26.64
CA CYS A 24 7.44 32.70 25.50
C CYS A 24 8.89 32.26 25.25
N GLN A 25 9.71 32.16 26.29
CA GLN A 25 11.09 31.66 26.17
C GLN A 25 11.13 30.23 25.61
N LEU A 26 10.29 29.34 26.14
CA LEU A 26 10.17 27.97 25.65
C LEU A 26 9.74 27.93 24.17
N THR A 27 8.76 28.75 23.78
CA THR A 27 8.26 28.82 22.40
C THR A 27 9.34 29.31 21.44
N ILE A 28 10.17 30.28 21.84
CA ILE A 28 11.32 30.72 21.03
C ILE A 28 12.31 29.58 20.84
N VAL A 29 12.69 28.90 21.92
CA VAL A 29 13.66 27.80 21.86
C VAL A 29 13.15 26.70 20.94
N ILE A 30 11.90 26.27 21.10
CA ILE A 30 11.28 25.24 20.26
C ILE A 30 11.19 25.70 18.79
N SER A 31 10.83 26.97 18.55
CA SER A 31 10.74 27.50 17.18
C SER A 31 12.11 27.56 16.50
N CYS A 32 13.16 27.97 17.20
CA CYS A 32 14.54 27.95 16.70
C CYS A 32 14.98 26.53 16.34
N VAL A 33 14.75 25.57 17.23
CA VAL A 33 15.08 24.16 17.00
C VAL A 33 14.30 23.63 15.78
N ALA A 34 13.00 23.94 15.69
CA ALA A 34 12.17 23.54 14.56
C ALA A 34 12.69 24.10 13.22
N LEU A 35 13.14 25.36 13.17
CA LEU A 35 13.71 25.96 11.96
C LEU A 35 15.03 25.30 11.53
N VAL A 36 15.87 24.88 12.48
CA VAL A 36 17.10 24.14 12.16
C VAL A 36 16.74 22.78 11.55
N TYR A 37 15.84 22.01 12.17
CA TYR A 37 15.44 20.70 11.66
C TYR A 37 14.65 20.77 10.35
N LEU A 38 13.92 21.86 10.10
CA LEU A 38 13.19 22.09 8.85
C LEU A 38 14.10 21.98 7.63
N SER A 39 15.35 22.46 7.73
CA SER A 39 16.30 22.41 6.61
C SER A 39 16.54 20.97 6.12
N VAL A 40 16.86 20.05 7.04
CA VAL A 40 17.22 18.66 6.71
C VAL A 40 15.98 17.80 6.49
N ALA A 41 14.97 17.95 7.35
CA ALA A 41 13.82 17.05 7.37
C ALA A 41 12.75 17.39 6.33
N VAL A 42 12.61 18.66 5.94
CA VAL A 42 11.51 19.11 5.06
C VAL A 42 12.03 19.82 3.82
N TYR A 43 12.94 20.79 3.95
CA TYR A 43 13.38 21.61 2.82
C TYR A 43 14.19 20.81 1.80
N ILE A 44 15.24 20.08 2.22
CA ILE A 44 16.05 19.25 1.30
C ILE A 44 15.19 18.24 0.50
N PRO A 45 14.34 17.40 1.14
CA PRO A 45 13.51 16.47 0.37
C PRO A 45 12.49 17.19 -0.52
N SER A 46 11.90 18.30 -0.07
CA SER A 46 10.98 19.09 -0.89
C SER A 46 11.66 19.69 -2.11
N HIS A 47 12.86 20.27 -1.94
CA HIS A 47 13.65 20.82 -3.04
C HIS A 47 14.02 19.74 -4.06
N ARG A 48 14.38 18.53 -3.62
CA ARG A 48 14.61 17.39 -4.53
C ARG A 48 13.34 17.03 -5.29
N ALA A 49 12.19 17.00 -4.62
CA ALA A 49 10.92 16.70 -5.27
C ALA A 49 10.51 17.73 -6.33
N PHE A 50 10.70 19.03 -6.06
CA PHE A 50 10.43 20.08 -7.04
C PHE A 50 11.37 20.03 -8.25
N ASN A 51 12.61 19.61 -8.05
CA ASN A 51 13.62 19.55 -9.12
C ASN A 51 13.73 18.16 -9.78
N ALA A 52 12.93 17.19 -9.36
CA ALA A 52 12.97 15.83 -9.90
C ALA A 52 12.51 15.75 -11.36
N GLY A 53 11.78 16.75 -11.86
CA GLY A 53 11.26 16.77 -13.24
C GLY A 53 10.18 15.70 -13.50
N ILE A 54 9.60 15.14 -12.45
CA ILE A 54 8.56 14.12 -12.53
C ILE A 54 7.21 14.78 -12.79
N ASP A 55 6.45 14.23 -13.74
CA ASP A 55 5.09 14.68 -14.02
C ASP A 55 4.15 14.33 -12.85
N PRO A 56 3.39 15.28 -12.29
CA PRO A 56 2.40 14.99 -11.25
C PRO A 56 1.18 14.22 -11.76
N GLU A 57 0.98 14.08 -13.09
CA GLU A 57 -0.07 13.21 -13.62
C GLU A 57 0.41 11.75 -13.66
N PRO A 58 -0.28 10.82 -12.97
CA PRO A 58 0.12 9.42 -12.96
C PRO A 58 -0.15 8.76 -14.32
N VAL A 59 0.74 7.86 -14.68
CA VAL A 59 0.59 6.93 -15.80
C VAL A 59 0.53 5.50 -15.27
N MET A 60 0.29 4.51 -16.13
CA MET A 60 0.23 3.12 -15.70
C MET A 60 1.61 2.46 -15.81
N CYS A 61 2.07 1.92 -14.69
CA CYS A 61 3.22 1.04 -14.64
C CYS A 61 2.79 -0.42 -14.57
N GLN A 62 3.60 -1.29 -15.17
CA GLN A 62 3.41 -2.73 -15.10
C GLN A 62 4.73 -3.43 -14.83
N THR A 63 4.75 -4.23 -13.77
CA THR A 63 5.95 -4.94 -13.35
C THR A 63 6.30 -6.03 -14.36
N VAL A 64 7.55 -6.02 -14.82
CA VAL A 64 8.09 -6.98 -15.79
C VAL A 64 9.10 -7.95 -15.18
N ASN A 65 9.72 -7.56 -14.07
CA ASN A 65 10.69 -8.40 -13.39
C ASN A 65 10.76 -7.99 -11.92
N ALA A 66 10.66 -8.96 -11.02
CA ALA A 66 10.82 -8.76 -9.59
C ALA A 66 11.81 -9.77 -9.02
N THR A 67 12.97 -9.30 -8.56
CA THR A 67 13.98 -10.16 -7.94
C THR A 67 14.23 -9.74 -6.50
N LEU A 68 14.57 -10.73 -5.68
CA LEU A 68 15.13 -10.51 -4.34
C LEU A 68 16.61 -10.87 -4.37
N VAL A 69 17.46 -9.88 -4.14
CA VAL A 69 18.91 -10.05 -4.20
C VAL A 69 19.51 -9.71 -2.83
N ASN A 70 20.54 -10.45 -2.44
CA ASN A 70 21.33 -10.19 -1.23
C ASN A 70 22.51 -9.27 -1.59
N TYR A 71 22.71 -8.18 -0.83
CA TYR A 71 23.74 -7.15 -1.04
C TYR A 71 23.56 -6.36 -2.35
N CYS A 72 22.74 -5.32 -2.30
CA CYS A 72 22.38 -4.56 -3.49
C CYS A 72 22.93 -3.13 -3.51
N ALA A 73 23.21 -2.65 -4.73
CA ALA A 73 23.49 -1.24 -4.99
C ALA A 73 22.25 -0.34 -4.86
N TRP A 74 21.05 -0.90 -5.11
CA TRP A 74 19.76 -0.21 -5.00
C TRP A 74 18.65 -1.19 -4.58
N ALA A 75 17.56 -0.65 -4.05
CA ALA A 75 16.36 -1.38 -3.70
C ALA A 75 15.12 -0.54 -4.06
N SER A 76 14.04 -1.21 -4.48
CA SER A 76 12.76 -0.57 -4.78
C SER A 76 12.08 -0.01 -3.53
N CYS A 77 12.29 -0.69 -2.39
CA CYS A 77 11.84 -0.24 -1.09
C CYS A 77 12.80 -0.75 -0.01
N GLY A 78 13.31 0.16 0.81
CA GLY A 78 14.07 -0.12 2.02
C GLY A 78 13.39 0.39 3.27
N GLU A 79 13.43 -0.37 4.36
CA GLU A 79 13.03 0.12 5.68
C GLU A 79 14.24 0.87 6.28
N TRP A 80 14.00 2.03 6.90
CA TRP A 80 14.99 2.99 7.41
C TRP A 80 15.90 3.65 6.37
N CYS A 81 15.57 4.89 5.98
CA CYS A 81 16.36 5.64 4.99
C CYS A 81 17.75 6.10 5.45
N LEU A 82 18.04 6.10 6.76
CA LEU A 82 19.32 6.56 7.29
C LEU A 82 20.46 5.54 7.12
N THR A 83 20.12 4.28 6.93
CA THR A 83 21.07 3.19 6.76
C THR A 83 20.91 2.59 5.39
N LYS A 84 22.02 2.22 4.74
CA LYS A 84 21.90 1.36 3.56
C LYS A 84 21.18 0.09 3.97
N THR A 85 20.16 -0.30 3.22
CA THR A 85 19.48 -1.58 3.39
C THR A 85 20.50 -2.70 3.27
N THR A 86 20.83 -3.33 4.40
CA THR A 86 21.69 -4.51 4.46
C THR A 86 20.80 -5.76 4.52
N GLY A 87 21.04 -6.73 3.64
CA GLY A 87 20.25 -7.96 3.55
C GLY A 87 19.37 -8.04 2.30
N PHE A 88 18.07 -8.29 2.51
CA PHE A 88 17.07 -8.52 1.45
C PHE A 88 16.68 -7.22 0.76
N CYS A 89 17.02 -7.08 -0.52
CA CYS A 89 16.67 -5.91 -1.31
C CYS A 89 15.75 -6.32 -2.46
N PRO A 90 14.47 -5.88 -2.47
CA PRO A 90 13.60 -6.10 -3.60
C PRO A 90 14.02 -5.18 -4.76
N GLN A 91 14.18 -5.74 -5.95
CA GLN A 91 14.46 -5.00 -7.18
C GLN A 91 13.34 -5.25 -8.18
N ILE A 92 12.52 -4.23 -8.38
CA ILE A 92 11.37 -4.26 -9.27
C ILE A 92 11.67 -3.39 -10.49
N HIS A 93 11.55 -3.98 -11.67
CA HIS A 93 11.56 -3.26 -12.94
C HIS A 93 10.13 -3.18 -13.47
N ALA A 94 9.75 -1.98 -13.91
CA ALA A 94 8.44 -1.71 -14.47
C ALA A 94 8.56 -1.17 -15.90
N THR A 95 7.62 -1.58 -16.74
CA THR A 95 7.30 -0.87 -17.98
C THR A 95 6.41 0.31 -17.64
N VAL A 96 6.62 1.43 -18.33
CA VAL A 96 5.86 2.66 -18.15
C VAL A 96 5.04 2.88 -19.41
N ARG A 97 3.72 3.01 -19.27
CA ARG A 97 2.81 3.21 -20.40
C ARG A 97 1.73 4.22 -20.10
N ARG A 98 1.14 4.79 -21.14
CA ARG A 98 -0.09 5.58 -21.01
C ARG A 98 -1.26 4.71 -20.57
N ASN A 99 -2.26 5.36 -20.00
CA ASN A 99 -3.54 4.74 -19.72
C ASN A 99 -4.18 4.32 -21.04
N GLY A 100 -4.76 3.13 -21.06
CA GLY A 100 -5.56 2.60 -22.15
C GLY A 100 -6.95 3.22 -22.14
N THR A 101 -7.92 2.43 -22.57
CA THR A 101 -9.27 2.94 -22.83
C THR A 101 -10.27 2.48 -21.79
N ASP A 102 -11.10 3.41 -21.36
CA ASP A 102 -12.22 3.16 -20.47
C ASP A 102 -13.40 2.69 -21.34
N LEU A 103 -13.95 1.53 -21.01
CA LEU A 103 -15.04 0.93 -21.77
C LEU A 103 -16.32 0.91 -20.96
N VAL A 104 -17.44 0.99 -21.67
CA VAL A 104 -18.77 0.74 -21.13
C VAL A 104 -19.41 -0.35 -21.95
N LEU A 105 -19.74 -1.47 -21.31
CA LEU A 105 -20.52 -2.54 -21.90
C LEU A 105 -21.97 -2.44 -21.44
N GLU A 106 -22.89 -2.55 -22.39
CA GLU A 106 -24.31 -2.32 -22.16
C GLU A 106 -25.18 -3.56 -22.40
N ASN A 107 -26.31 -3.59 -21.68
CA ASN A 107 -27.27 -4.69 -21.64
C ASN A 107 -26.61 -6.04 -21.34
N CYS A 108 -25.74 -6.04 -20.33
CA CYS A 108 -25.05 -7.22 -19.87
C CYS A 108 -25.97 -8.08 -18.98
N THR A 109 -25.91 -9.39 -19.20
CA THR A 109 -26.60 -10.44 -18.44
C THR A 109 -25.62 -11.57 -18.11
N GLN A 110 -26.03 -12.54 -17.27
CA GLN A 110 -25.23 -13.74 -16.95
C GLN A 110 -23.82 -13.44 -16.42
N PHE A 111 -23.74 -12.53 -15.46
CA PHE A 111 -22.48 -12.16 -14.82
C PHE A 111 -21.90 -13.32 -14.01
N SER A 112 -20.63 -13.60 -14.22
CA SER A 112 -19.84 -14.48 -13.35
C SER A 112 -18.45 -13.90 -13.16
N SER A 113 -17.88 -14.09 -11.98
CA SER A 113 -16.53 -13.63 -11.65
C SER A 113 -15.79 -14.78 -10.98
N ILE A 114 -14.59 -15.08 -11.45
CA ILE A 114 -13.74 -16.13 -10.90
C ILE A 114 -12.40 -15.51 -10.58
N ALA A 115 -11.96 -15.69 -9.33
CA ALA A 115 -10.66 -15.27 -8.86
C ALA A 115 -9.67 -16.44 -8.89
N CYS A 116 -8.49 -16.20 -9.45
CA CYS A 116 -7.40 -17.16 -9.53
C CYS A 116 -6.17 -16.64 -8.77
N PRO A 117 -6.21 -16.43 -7.45
CA PRO A 117 -5.11 -15.79 -6.72
C PRO A 117 -3.81 -16.59 -6.74
N GLN A 118 -2.66 -15.94 -6.47
CA GLN A 118 -1.36 -16.60 -6.48
C GLN A 118 -1.30 -17.68 -5.40
N VAL A 119 -0.82 -18.86 -5.77
CA VAL A 119 -0.72 -19.98 -4.84
C VAL A 119 0.41 -19.71 -3.86
N ASN A 120 0.06 -19.51 -2.59
CA ASN A 120 1.04 -19.42 -1.53
C ASN A 120 1.29 -20.81 -0.93
N LEU A 121 2.35 -21.48 -1.38
CA LEU A 121 2.73 -22.81 -0.89
C LEU A 121 3.03 -22.83 0.63
N LEU A 122 3.36 -21.70 1.24
CA LEU A 122 3.60 -21.61 2.69
C LEU A 122 2.31 -21.65 3.51
N SER A 123 1.16 -21.37 2.87
CA SER A 123 -0.16 -21.45 3.52
C SER A 123 -0.74 -22.87 3.55
N LEU A 124 -0.13 -23.81 2.84
CA LEU A 124 -0.59 -25.19 2.80
C LEU A 124 -0.49 -25.84 4.17
N LYS A 125 -1.53 -26.61 4.52
CA LYS A 125 -1.54 -27.43 5.73
C LYS A 125 -0.40 -28.45 5.67
N ARG A 126 0.47 -28.41 6.68
CA ARG A 126 1.56 -29.39 6.84
C ARG A 126 1.08 -30.54 7.72
N TYR A 127 1.06 -31.73 7.14
CA TYR A 127 0.80 -33.00 7.81
C TYR A 127 2.10 -33.53 8.40
N ASN A 128 2.06 -33.94 9.67
CA ASN A 128 3.20 -34.57 10.33
C ASN A 128 2.99 -36.10 10.35
N CYS A 129 3.59 -36.80 9.39
CA CYS A 129 3.46 -38.25 9.28
C CYS A 129 4.27 -39.00 10.34
N ASN A 130 5.12 -38.32 11.12
CA ASN A 130 5.80 -38.96 12.25
C ASN A 130 4.85 -39.18 13.43
N ASN A 131 3.70 -38.50 13.47
CA ASN A 131 2.64 -38.74 14.44
C ASN A 131 1.63 -39.73 13.83
N GLY A 132 1.64 -40.98 14.33
CA GLY A 132 1.26 -42.24 13.66
C GLY A 132 -0.16 -42.43 13.11
N SER A 133 -0.93 -41.38 12.83
CA SER A 133 -2.23 -41.49 12.16
C SER A 133 -2.56 -40.33 11.21
N ALA A 134 -1.80 -39.22 11.25
CA ALA A 134 -2.11 -38.01 10.49
C ALA A 134 -2.02 -38.18 8.96
N CYS A 135 -1.34 -39.23 8.49
CA CYS A 135 -1.08 -39.50 7.08
C CYS A 135 -1.71 -40.82 6.57
N SER A 136 -2.69 -41.36 7.29
CA SER A 136 -3.42 -42.58 6.88
C SER A 136 -4.35 -42.36 5.68
N ALA A 137 -4.86 -41.15 5.50
CA ALA A 137 -5.83 -40.81 4.46
C ALA A 137 -5.30 -39.76 3.45
N LEU A 138 -3.99 -39.74 3.18
CA LEU A 138 -3.44 -38.80 2.19
C LEU A 138 -3.93 -39.15 0.78
N SER A 139 -4.55 -38.17 0.12
CA SER A 139 -4.97 -38.26 -1.28
C SER A 139 -4.57 -37.00 -2.03
N GLY A 140 -3.91 -37.16 -3.17
CA GLY A 140 -3.37 -36.06 -3.98
C GLY A 140 -1.85 -36.07 -4.08
N VAL A 141 -1.28 -34.94 -4.49
CA VAL A 141 0.16 -34.74 -4.68
C VAL A 141 0.72 -34.01 -3.47
N PHE A 142 1.76 -34.58 -2.87
CA PHE A 142 2.39 -34.06 -1.66
C PHE A 142 3.85 -33.70 -1.90
N ASN A 143 4.29 -32.58 -1.33
CA ASN A 143 5.69 -32.26 -1.14
C ASN A 143 6.09 -32.59 0.28
N CYS A 144 6.97 -33.58 0.46
CA CYS A 144 7.38 -34.09 1.76
C CYS A 144 8.85 -33.81 2.04
N SER A 145 9.16 -33.46 3.28
CA SER A 145 10.53 -33.31 3.80
C SER A 145 10.63 -34.06 5.13
N LEU A 146 11.27 -35.24 5.12
CA LEU A 146 11.51 -36.07 6.31
C LEU A 146 10.23 -36.38 7.12
N GLY A 147 9.16 -36.79 6.43
CA GLY A 147 7.88 -37.12 7.08
C GLY A 147 6.95 -35.94 7.34
N HIS A 148 7.37 -34.70 7.04
CA HIS A 148 6.46 -33.55 7.00
C HIS A 148 5.97 -33.32 5.57
N CYS A 149 4.68 -33.48 5.31
CA CYS A 149 4.09 -33.43 3.97
C CYS A 149 3.11 -32.26 3.83
N ALA A 150 3.16 -31.53 2.73
CA ALA A 150 2.19 -30.49 2.37
C ALA A 150 1.40 -30.93 1.13
N ASN A 151 0.07 -30.81 1.18
CA ASN A 151 -0.81 -31.23 0.09
C ASN A 151 -0.84 -30.16 -1.03
N MET A 152 -0.08 -30.38 -2.10
CA MET A 152 -0.07 -29.45 -3.23
C MET A 152 -1.37 -29.49 -4.03
N SER A 153 -2.10 -30.61 -4.02
CA SER A 153 -3.36 -30.75 -4.75
C SER A 153 -4.50 -29.90 -4.19
N GLU A 154 -4.37 -29.32 -3.00
CA GLU A 154 -5.34 -28.36 -2.46
C GLU A 154 -5.35 -27.04 -3.24
N LEU A 155 -4.21 -26.63 -3.80
CA LEU A 155 -4.06 -25.32 -4.46
C LEU A 155 -3.58 -25.40 -5.92
N MET A 156 -3.11 -26.57 -6.38
CA MET A 156 -2.54 -26.74 -7.72
C MET A 156 -3.03 -28.02 -8.39
N LEU A 157 -3.23 -27.96 -9.71
CA LEU A 157 -3.49 -29.11 -10.56
C LEU A 157 -2.18 -29.60 -11.19
N CYS A 158 -1.61 -30.66 -10.64
CA CYS A 158 -0.33 -31.20 -11.08
C CYS A 158 -0.46 -32.24 -12.20
N HIS A 159 0.40 -32.13 -13.22
CA HIS A 159 0.50 -33.08 -14.34
C HIS A 159 1.71 -33.98 -14.15
N HIS A 160 1.54 -35.05 -13.38
CA HIS A 160 2.63 -35.96 -13.01
C HIS A 160 2.43 -37.38 -13.55
N LYS A 161 3.54 -38.10 -13.69
CA LYS A 161 3.56 -39.55 -13.89
C LYS A 161 4.27 -40.21 -12.71
N PRO A 162 3.58 -41.07 -11.93
CA PRO A 162 4.18 -41.73 -10.78
C PRO A 162 5.09 -42.87 -11.25
N ASP A 163 6.41 -42.61 -11.32
CA ASP A 163 7.42 -43.55 -11.85
C ASP A 163 8.40 -44.09 -10.77
N GLY A 164 8.11 -43.83 -9.49
CA GLY A 164 9.03 -44.11 -8.38
C GLY A 164 8.61 -45.25 -7.47
N ILE A 165 9.31 -45.35 -6.33
CA ILE A 165 9.01 -46.33 -5.28
C ILE A 165 7.64 -46.03 -4.66
N ILE A 166 6.93 -47.09 -4.28
CA ILE A 166 5.70 -46.98 -3.51
C ILE A 166 6.09 -47.06 -2.03
N VAL A 167 5.69 -46.05 -1.27
CA VAL A 167 5.93 -45.92 0.16
C VAL A 167 4.58 -45.90 0.87
N ASP A 168 4.47 -46.65 1.94
CA ASP A 168 3.31 -46.60 2.84
C ASP A 168 3.51 -45.44 3.83
N SER A 169 2.64 -44.44 3.80
CA SER A 169 2.75 -43.22 4.61
C SER A 169 2.38 -43.41 6.09
N GLU A 170 2.02 -44.62 6.50
CA GLU A 170 1.82 -44.99 7.90
C GLU A 170 3.02 -45.74 8.49
N LYS A 171 3.64 -46.62 7.70
CA LYS A 171 4.72 -47.52 8.14
C LYS A 171 6.13 -46.99 7.85
N ASP A 172 6.31 -46.28 6.74
CA ASP A 172 7.61 -45.92 6.19
C ASP A 172 7.83 -44.39 6.13
N ASN A 173 7.39 -43.69 7.18
CA ASN A 173 7.19 -42.23 7.19
C ASN A 173 8.50 -41.44 6.98
N MET A 174 9.63 -41.99 7.45
CA MET A 174 10.96 -41.39 7.25
C MET A 174 11.44 -41.46 5.79
N LYS A 175 10.89 -42.35 4.95
CA LYS A 175 11.23 -42.47 3.53
C LYS A 175 10.50 -41.45 2.65
N LEU A 176 9.53 -40.71 3.21
CA LEU A 176 8.82 -39.62 2.54
C LEU A 176 9.69 -38.37 2.44
N ASN A 177 10.53 -38.33 1.41
CA ASN A 177 11.34 -37.16 1.04
C ASN A 177 11.27 -36.89 -0.47
N GLY A 178 10.77 -35.71 -0.83
CA GLY A 178 10.46 -35.26 -2.19
C GLY A 178 8.97 -35.27 -2.51
N PHE A 179 8.63 -35.39 -3.79
CA PHE A 179 7.25 -35.35 -4.28
C PHE A 179 6.64 -36.75 -4.38
N PHE A 180 5.39 -36.89 -3.92
CA PHE A 180 4.65 -38.15 -3.92
C PHE A 180 3.22 -37.96 -4.40
N SER A 181 2.70 -38.94 -5.14
CA SER A 181 1.28 -39.07 -5.46
C SER A 181 0.68 -40.12 -4.54
N CYS A 182 -0.21 -39.71 -3.64
CA CYS A 182 -0.81 -40.56 -2.63
C CYS A 182 -2.27 -40.90 -2.97
N GLN A 183 -2.64 -42.17 -2.74
CA GLN A 183 -4.01 -42.65 -2.76
C GLN A 183 -4.23 -43.50 -1.51
N SER A 184 -4.94 -42.95 -0.52
CA SER A 184 -5.39 -43.66 0.69
C SER A 184 -4.26 -44.44 1.38
N SER A 185 -3.20 -43.73 1.79
CA SER A 185 -1.94 -44.20 2.42
C SER A 185 -0.83 -44.71 1.51
N ARG A 186 -1.12 -45.06 0.25
CA ARG A 186 -0.10 -45.53 -0.69
C ARG A 186 0.44 -44.36 -1.51
N CYS A 187 1.69 -43.98 -1.24
CA CYS A 187 2.35 -42.83 -1.85
C CYS A 187 3.44 -43.28 -2.83
N THR A 188 3.25 -43.00 -4.12
CA THR A 188 4.25 -43.29 -5.16
C THR A 188 5.13 -42.07 -5.41
N LYS A 189 6.45 -42.23 -5.34
CA LYS A 189 7.41 -41.14 -5.56
C LYS A 189 7.36 -40.64 -7.02
N ILE A 190 7.37 -39.33 -7.20
CA ILE A 190 7.49 -38.68 -8.51
C ILE A 190 8.97 -38.30 -8.69
N LYS A 191 9.66 -38.96 -9.63
CA LYS A 191 11.11 -38.73 -9.88
C LYS A 191 11.37 -37.69 -10.96
N ARG A 192 10.49 -37.61 -11.96
CA ARG A 192 10.64 -36.71 -13.10
C ARG A 192 10.14 -35.32 -12.73
N PRO A 193 10.75 -34.25 -13.27
CA PRO A 193 10.18 -32.92 -13.16
C PRO A 193 8.78 -32.92 -13.76
N PHE A 194 7.84 -32.29 -13.07
CA PHE A 194 6.45 -32.17 -13.46
C PHE A 194 6.02 -30.72 -13.33
N SER A 195 5.03 -30.32 -14.12
CA SER A 195 4.41 -29.01 -14.03
C SER A 195 3.11 -29.11 -13.25
N CYS A 196 2.80 -28.07 -12.47
CA CYS A 196 1.48 -27.90 -11.90
C CYS A 196 0.89 -26.59 -12.40
N ASP A 197 -0.32 -26.67 -12.91
CA ASP A 197 -1.13 -25.50 -13.22
C ASP A 197 -1.80 -25.00 -11.93
N ARG A 198 -2.14 -23.72 -11.90
CA ARG A 198 -2.88 -23.13 -10.78
C ARG A 198 -4.27 -23.74 -10.73
N TYR A 199 -4.75 -24.08 -9.53
CA TYR A 199 -6.11 -24.59 -9.38
C TYR A 199 -7.11 -23.43 -9.47
N CYS A 200 -7.63 -23.21 -10.68
CA CYS A 200 -8.77 -22.32 -10.93
C CYS A 200 -10.00 -23.16 -11.25
N PRO A 201 -11.15 -22.91 -10.61
CA PRO A 201 -12.38 -23.59 -10.97
C PRO A 201 -12.75 -23.26 -12.42
N ARG A 202 -13.40 -24.24 -13.05
CA ARG A 202 -13.99 -24.19 -14.39
C ARG A 202 -14.64 -22.82 -14.68
N ILE A 203 -14.02 -22.04 -15.58
CA ILE A 203 -14.56 -20.74 -16.03
C ILE A 203 -15.82 -21.01 -16.83
N THR A 204 -16.94 -20.41 -16.44
CA THR A 204 -18.21 -20.61 -17.14
C THR A 204 -18.18 -19.88 -18.48
N THR A 205 -18.33 -20.63 -19.56
CA THR A 205 -18.33 -20.12 -20.94
C THR A 205 -19.72 -20.21 -21.58
N ARG A 206 -20.67 -20.89 -20.91
CA ARG A 206 -22.03 -21.08 -21.41
C ARG A 206 -22.75 -19.75 -21.58
N ASN A 207 -23.18 -19.47 -22.82
CA ASN A 207 -23.95 -18.28 -23.19
C ASN A 207 -23.23 -16.94 -22.89
N VAL A 208 -21.90 -16.93 -22.81
CA VAL A 208 -21.08 -15.74 -22.56
C VAL A 208 -20.40 -15.31 -23.85
N ASN A 209 -20.35 -14.00 -24.10
CA ASN A 209 -19.62 -13.41 -25.24
C ASN A 209 -18.53 -12.41 -24.84
N VAL A 210 -18.50 -11.91 -23.60
CA VAL A 210 -17.46 -10.98 -23.12
C VAL A 210 -16.65 -11.61 -21.99
N PHE A 211 -15.33 -11.51 -22.10
CA PHE A 211 -14.35 -11.93 -21.10
C PHE A 211 -13.44 -10.76 -20.74
N LEU A 212 -13.49 -10.30 -19.49
CA LEU A 212 -12.67 -9.21 -18.97
C LEU A 212 -11.66 -9.75 -17.97
N MET A 213 -10.38 -9.53 -18.21
CA MET A 213 -9.31 -9.90 -17.29
C MET A 213 -8.95 -8.71 -16.41
N GLN A 214 -8.99 -8.88 -15.10
CA GLN A 214 -8.54 -7.90 -14.12
C GLN A 214 -7.57 -8.56 -13.15
N ASP A 215 -6.28 -8.27 -13.27
CA ASP A 215 -5.23 -9.04 -12.58
C ASP A 215 -5.46 -10.56 -12.77
N ASP A 216 -5.54 -11.29 -11.66
CA ASP A 216 -5.79 -12.73 -11.57
C ASP A 216 -7.29 -13.08 -11.60
N ASN A 217 -8.19 -12.12 -11.83
CA ASN A 217 -9.63 -12.32 -11.90
C ASN A 217 -10.11 -12.30 -13.34
N ILE A 218 -11.09 -13.15 -13.65
CA ILE A 218 -11.81 -13.13 -14.92
C ILE A 218 -13.28 -12.85 -14.64
N TYR A 219 -13.80 -11.81 -15.28
CA TYR A 219 -15.23 -11.52 -15.33
C TYR A 219 -15.78 -11.96 -16.67
N THR A 220 -16.89 -12.68 -16.63
CA THR A 220 -17.61 -13.11 -17.80
C THR A 220 -19.03 -12.55 -17.78
N ALA A 221 -19.51 -12.13 -18.95
CA ALA A 221 -20.86 -11.63 -19.11
C ALA A 221 -21.33 -11.82 -20.56
N ARG A 222 -22.66 -11.77 -20.74
CA ARG A 222 -23.29 -11.66 -22.04
C ARG A 222 -23.76 -10.23 -22.27
N CYS A 223 -23.08 -9.46 -23.11
CA CYS A 223 -23.39 -8.06 -23.40
C CYS A 223 -23.80 -7.86 -24.85
N THR A 224 -24.45 -6.74 -25.16
CA THR A 224 -24.92 -6.44 -26.53
C THR A 224 -23.93 -5.61 -27.36
N ARG A 225 -23.28 -4.64 -26.71
CA ARG A 225 -22.31 -3.73 -27.34
C ARG A 225 -21.30 -3.21 -26.32
N ALA A 226 -20.13 -2.80 -26.81
CA ALA A 226 -19.11 -2.11 -26.04
C ALA A 226 -18.80 -0.75 -26.67
N LEU A 227 -18.71 0.27 -25.82
CA LEU A 227 -18.47 1.65 -26.16
C LEU A 227 -17.15 2.11 -25.52
N ALA A 228 -16.28 2.77 -26.29
CA ALA A 228 -15.07 3.41 -25.79
C ALA A 228 -15.35 4.86 -25.40
N LEU A 229 -14.88 5.28 -24.23
CA LEU A 229 -15.08 6.64 -23.70
C LEU A 229 -13.93 7.61 -24.04
N ASN A 230 -12.79 7.07 -24.44
CA ASN A 230 -11.58 7.81 -24.76
C ASN A 230 -10.85 7.13 -25.91
N ARG A 231 -10.02 7.91 -26.61
CA ARG A 231 -9.11 7.41 -27.63
C ARG A 231 -7.65 7.57 -27.19
N ALA A 232 -6.87 6.55 -27.42
CA ALA A 232 -5.42 6.53 -27.25
C ALA A 232 -4.71 7.24 -28.40
N ARG A 233 -3.49 7.70 -28.13
CA ARG A 233 -2.59 8.34 -29.11
C ARG A 233 -1.16 7.81 -28.93
N GLY A 234 -1.02 6.48 -28.96
CA GLY A 234 0.25 5.82 -28.71
C GLY A 234 0.85 6.21 -27.36
N ASN A 235 2.09 6.73 -27.37
CA ASN A 235 2.79 7.18 -26.16
C ASN A 235 2.39 8.59 -25.66
N LEU A 236 1.50 9.28 -26.38
CA LEU A 236 0.99 10.60 -26.01
C LEU A 236 -0.28 10.49 -25.15
N LEU A 237 -0.65 11.60 -24.52
CA LEU A 237 -1.88 11.66 -23.72
C LEU A 237 -3.10 11.35 -24.60
N GLY A 238 -3.92 10.41 -24.14
CA GLY A 238 -5.22 10.12 -24.74
C GLY A 238 -6.19 11.29 -24.59
N THR A 239 -7.26 11.29 -25.38
CA THR A 239 -8.32 12.30 -25.32
C THR A 239 -9.65 11.65 -25.00
N ARG A 240 -10.37 12.18 -24.02
CA ARG A 240 -11.74 11.78 -23.72
C ARG A 240 -12.66 12.21 -24.86
N LEU A 241 -13.62 11.36 -25.20
CA LEU A 241 -14.61 11.62 -26.26
C LEU A 241 -15.87 12.23 -25.64
N ASP A 242 -16.45 13.22 -26.31
CA ASP A 242 -17.73 13.80 -25.91
C ASP A 242 -18.87 12.79 -26.16
N ASN A 243 -18.79 12.05 -27.27
CA ASN A 243 -19.70 10.97 -27.63
C ASN A 243 -18.93 9.64 -27.62
N PRO A 244 -19.39 8.61 -26.87
CA PRO A 244 -18.77 7.30 -26.87
C PRO A 244 -18.79 6.64 -28.25
N GLU A 245 -17.68 6.01 -28.64
CA GLU A 245 -17.54 5.31 -29.92
C GLU A 245 -17.84 3.81 -29.76
N LYS A 246 -18.62 3.21 -30.66
CA LYS A 246 -18.92 1.77 -30.61
C LYS A 246 -17.76 0.97 -31.20
N ILE A 247 -17.13 0.12 -30.37
CA ILE A 247 -15.98 -0.70 -30.78
C ILE A 247 -16.32 -2.17 -31.03
N TRP A 248 -17.40 -2.67 -30.43
CA TRP A 248 -17.80 -4.08 -30.55
C TRP A 248 -19.31 -4.25 -30.38
N ASP A 249 -19.87 -5.24 -31.07
CA ASP A 249 -21.25 -5.69 -30.97
C ASP A 249 -21.40 -7.22 -31.13
N ASP A 250 -22.50 -7.75 -30.59
CA ASP A 250 -22.82 -9.19 -30.62
C ASP A 250 -23.33 -9.68 -32.00
N THR A 251 -23.42 -8.82 -33.01
CA THR A 251 -24.05 -9.17 -34.30
C THR A 251 -23.23 -10.15 -35.13
N ASN A 252 -21.90 -10.14 -34.94
CA ASN A 252 -20.98 -10.93 -35.76
C ASN A 252 -20.69 -12.33 -35.18
N GLY A 253 -21.29 -12.68 -34.03
CA GLY A 253 -21.02 -13.94 -33.32
C GLY A 253 -19.59 -14.07 -32.79
N LEU A 254 -18.88 -12.94 -32.70
CA LEU A 254 -17.53 -12.85 -32.15
C LEU A 254 -17.61 -12.33 -30.72
N GLY A 255 -17.00 -13.04 -29.79
CA GLY A 255 -16.80 -12.58 -28.43
C GLY A 255 -15.68 -11.55 -28.33
N LEU A 256 -15.67 -10.82 -27.22
CA LEU A 256 -14.67 -9.83 -26.87
C LEU A 256 -13.83 -10.32 -25.69
N ILE A 257 -12.51 -10.35 -25.84
CA ILE A 257 -11.57 -10.54 -24.73
C ILE A 257 -10.75 -9.27 -24.56
N THR A 258 -10.63 -8.75 -23.34
CA THR A 258 -9.76 -7.60 -23.07
C THR A 258 -9.24 -7.63 -21.63
N SER A 259 -8.12 -6.95 -21.38
CA SER A 259 -7.50 -6.85 -20.06
C SER A 259 -7.59 -5.43 -19.54
N CYS A 260 -8.23 -5.25 -18.39
CA CYS A 260 -8.51 -3.94 -17.78
C CYS A 260 -7.90 -3.83 -16.38
N PHE A 261 -7.62 -2.61 -15.94
CA PHE A 261 -7.14 -2.35 -14.59
C PHE A 261 -8.27 -2.47 -13.54
N ALA A 262 -9.43 -1.90 -13.85
CA ALA A 262 -10.61 -1.99 -12.99
C ALA A 262 -11.85 -2.42 -13.78
N VAL A 263 -12.71 -3.21 -13.13
CA VAL A 263 -13.97 -3.68 -13.67
C VAL A 263 -15.05 -3.46 -12.61
N ASN A 264 -15.97 -2.54 -12.88
CA ASN A 264 -17.03 -2.12 -11.98
C ASN A 264 -18.39 -2.41 -12.61
N ARG A 265 -19.24 -3.15 -11.89
CA ARG A 265 -20.62 -3.43 -12.34
C ARG A 265 -21.59 -2.37 -11.84
N ALA A 266 -22.41 -1.85 -12.74
CA ALA A 266 -23.52 -0.94 -12.43
C ALA A 266 -24.81 -1.47 -13.07
N GLY A 267 -25.58 -2.26 -12.34
CA GLY A 267 -26.83 -2.87 -12.84
C GLY A 267 -26.59 -3.82 -14.02
N ASN A 268 -27.12 -3.42 -15.19
CA ASN A 268 -26.98 -4.11 -16.49
C ASN A 268 -25.81 -3.56 -17.33
N THR A 269 -24.97 -2.72 -16.76
CA THR A 269 -23.79 -2.15 -17.43
C THR A 269 -22.53 -2.56 -16.70
N ILE A 270 -21.44 -2.75 -17.45
CA ILE A 270 -20.10 -2.93 -16.90
C ILE A 270 -19.27 -1.71 -17.34
N ARG A 271 -18.67 -1.04 -16.37
CA ARG A 271 -17.73 0.05 -16.59
C ARG A 271 -16.34 -0.42 -16.27
N THR A 272 -15.40 -0.18 -17.16
CA THR A 272 -14.02 -0.60 -16.99
C THR A 272 -13.09 0.60 -17.13
N GLU A 273 -11.90 0.47 -16.54
CA GLU A 273 -10.86 1.51 -16.57
C GLU A 273 -9.55 0.90 -17.09
N ASP A 274 -8.84 1.66 -17.91
CA ASP A 274 -7.52 1.29 -18.46
C ASP A 274 -7.50 -0.12 -19.11
N CYS A 275 -8.37 -0.34 -20.11
CA CYS A 275 -8.38 -1.56 -20.90
C CYS A 275 -7.35 -1.51 -22.04
N VAL A 276 -6.69 -2.65 -22.25
CA VAL A 276 -5.68 -2.87 -23.28
C VAL A 276 -5.86 -4.25 -23.91
N ASN A 277 -5.24 -4.44 -25.08
CA ASN A 277 -5.20 -5.72 -25.80
C ASN A 277 -6.60 -6.32 -26.03
N GLY A 278 -7.49 -5.53 -26.62
CA GLY A 278 -8.81 -6.04 -27.02
C GLY A 278 -8.70 -6.94 -28.24
N SER A 279 -9.10 -8.21 -28.09
CA SER A 279 -9.14 -9.18 -29.17
C SER A 279 -10.53 -9.75 -29.38
N LEU A 280 -10.80 -10.09 -30.65
CA LEU A 280 -12.03 -10.78 -31.05
C LEU A 280 -11.78 -12.28 -31.04
N VAL A 281 -12.75 -13.03 -30.51
CA VAL A 281 -12.66 -14.49 -30.38
C VAL A 281 -13.91 -15.15 -30.95
N GLU A 282 -13.73 -16.20 -31.75
CA GLU A 282 -14.87 -16.99 -32.22
C GLU A 282 -15.46 -17.82 -31.09
N GLU A 283 -16.78 -17.83 -30.92
CA GLU A 283 -17.46 -18.61 -29.87
C GLU A 283 -17.13 -20.11 -29.95
N ARG A 284 -16.91 -20.64 -31.15
CA ARG A 284 -16.54 -22.05 -31.41
C ARG A 284 -15.16 -22.42 -30.90
N SER A 285 -14.25 -21.45 -30.76
CA SER A 285 -12.89 -21.68 -30.30
C SER A 285 -12.81 -21.85 -28.77
N ILE A 286 -13.85 -21.42 -28.06
CA ILE A 286 -13.92 -21.47 -26.59
C ILE A 286 -14.61 -22.78 -26.15
N PRO A 287 -13.94 -23.65 -25.38
CA PRO A 287 -14.54 -24.87 -24.86
C PRO A 287 -15.80 -24.58 -24.02
N GLN A 288 -16.86 -25.35 -24.27
CA GLN A 288 -18.16 -25.26 -23.59
C GLN A 288 -18.42 -26.54 -22.79
N PRO A 289 -19.12 -26.48 -21.63
CA PRO A 289 -19.66 -25.29 -20.96
C PRO A 289 -18.68 -24.58 -20.03
N PHE A 290 -17.45 -25.11 -19.92
CA PHE A 290 -16.41 -24.57 -19.07
C PHE A 290 -15.03 -24.63 -19.73
N VAL A 291 -14.15 -23.69 -19.36
CA VAL A 291 -12.74 -23.67 -19.75
C VAL A 291 -11.82 -23.55 -18.53
N ASN A 292 -10.63 -24.15 -18.60
CA ASN A 292 -9.59 -23.98 -17.57
C ASN A 292 -8.84 -22.66 -17.79
N PHE A 293 -8.34 -22.04 -16.72
CA PHE A 293 -7.61 -20.76 -16.79
C PHE A 293 -6.40 -20.80 -17.74
N THR A 294 -5.56 -21.82 -17.65
CA THR A 294 -4.40 -21.98 -18.54
C THR A 294 -4.80 -22.14 -20.01
N SER A 295 -5.91 -22.82 -20.29
CA SER A 295 -6.45 -22.92 -21.65
C SER A 295 -7.01 -21.58 -22.13
N PHE A 296 -7.70 -20.84 -21.26
CA PHE A 296 -8.21 -19.51 -21.54
C PHE A 296 -7.08 -18.52 -21.86
N LEU A 297 -6.00 -18.50 -21.08
CA LEU A 297 -4.83 -17.66 -21.35
C LEU A 297 -4.22 -17.95 -22.73
N LYS A 298 -4.08 -19.24 -23.10
CA LYS A 298 -3.59 -19.62 -24.43
C LYS A 298 -4.50 -19.13 -25.55
N ILE A 299 -5.82 -19.22 -25.37
CA ILE A 299 -6.80 -18.69 -26.34
C ILE A 299 -6.65 -17.18 -26.46
N TYR A 300 -6.51 -16.47 -25.33
CA TYR A 300 -6.28 -15.03 -25.33
C TYR A 300 -4.99 -14.65 -26.08
N GLU A 301 -3.87 -15.31 -25.77
CA GLU A 301 -2.57 -15.07 -26.41
C GLU A 301 -2.61 -15.33 -27.92
N MET A 302 -3.27 -16.40 -28.37
CA MET A 302 -3.43 -16.71 -29.79
C MET A 302 -4.28 -15.68 -30.54
N ASN A 303 -5.27 -15.07 -29.87
CA ASN A 303 -6.15 -14.07 -30.49
C ASN A 303 -5.61 -12.64 -30.37
N LEU A 304 -4.47 -12.39 -29.73
CA LEU A 304 -3.83 -11.06 -29.71
C LEU A 304 -3.50 -10.53 -31.11
N GLU A 305 -3.34 -11.41 -32.10
CA GLU A 305 -3.14 -11.05 -33.51
C GLU A 305 -4.41 -10.55 -34.21
N ASN A 306 -5.59 -10.78 -33.62
CA ASN A 306 -6.90 -10.35 -34.11
C ASN A 306 -7.47 -9.23 -33.22
N PRO A 307 -6.90 -8.01 -33.25
CA PRO A 307 -7.36 -6.92 -32.41
C PRO A 307 -8.75 -6.43 -32.85
N VAL A 308 -9.54 -5.98 -31.88
CA VAL A 308 -10.85 -5.32 -32.11
C VAL A 308 -10.67 -4.07 -32.96
N ASP A 309 -9.61 -3.31 -32.69
CA ASP A 309 -9.25 -2.10 -33.41
C ASP A 309 -7.82 -2.23 -33.98
N LYS A 310 -7.72 -2.38 -35.30
CA LYS A 310 -6.42 -2.47 -36.00
C LYS A 310 -5.63 -1.16 -35.98
N THR A 311 -6.27 -0.04 -35.66
CA THR A 311 -5.63 1.27 -35.62
C THR A 311 -5.03 1.64 -34.27
N ASP A 312 -5.23 0.79 -33.23
CA ASP A 312 -4.77 1.05 -31.86
C ASP A 312 -5.27 2.40 -31.28
N VAL A 313 -6.47 2.82 -31.67
CA VAL A 313 -7.05 4.11 -31.25
C VAL A 313 -8.02 3.94 -30.08
N TYR A 314 -8.97 3.01 -30.14
CA TYR A 314 -10.04 2.87 -29.15
C TYR A 314 -9.92 1.67 -28.21
N LEU A 315 -9.09 0.69 -28.55
CA LEU A 315 -8.74 -0.40 -27.65
C LEU A 315 -7.31 -0.88 -27.95
N PRO A 316 -6.32 -0.04 -27.60
CA PRO A 316 -4.93 -0.20 -28.05
C PRO A 316 -4.26 -1.43 -27.47
N SER A 317 -3.31 -1.96 -28.24
CA SER A 317 -2.31 -2.89 -27.75
C SER A 317 -1.44 -2.24 -26.66
N GLN A 318 -0.97 -3.04 -25.70
CA GLN A 318 -0.09 -2.54 -24.65
C GLN A 318 1.21 -1.94 -25.22
N ARG A 319 1.70 -2.50 -26.34
CA ARG A 319 2.94 -2.06 -26.99
C ARG A 319 2.85 -0.65 -27.54
N SER A 320 1.70 -0.25 -28.08
CA SER A 320 1.53 1.09 -28.67
C SER A 320 1.50 2.19 -27.61
N LEU A 321 1.08 1.87 -26.38
CA LEU A 321 1.02 2.80 -25.24
C LEU A 321 2.34 2.96 -24.48
N THR A 322 3.31 2.07 -24.71
CA THR A 322 4.57 2.03 -23.94
C THR A 322 5.41 3.29 -24.17
N ILE A 323 5.81 3.92 -23.07
CA ILE A 323 6.72 5.07 -23.02
C ILE A 323 8.15 4.55 -22.78
N TYR A 324 8.34 3.75 -21.73
CA TYR A 324 9.62 3.12 -21.38
C TYR A 324 9.45 1.61 -21.19
N ASN A 325 10.35 0.84 -21.81
CA ASN A 325 10.32 -0.61 -21.74
C ASN A 325 10.80 -1.15 -20.39
N THR A 326 11.72 -0.47 -19.71
CA THR A 326 12.23 -0.90 -18.41
C THR A 326 12.73 0.31 -17.63
N SER A 327 12.21 0.47 -16.42
CA SER A 327 12.59 1.50 -15.47
C SER A 327 12.62 0.90 -14.06
N ARG A 328 13.52 1.38 -13.21
CA ARG A 328 13.56 0.95 -11.80
C ARG A 328 12.37 1.53 -11.06
N LEU A 329 11.58 0.69 -10.40
CA LEU A 329 10.49 1.17 -9.57
C LEU A 329 11.03 1.48 -8.17
N TYR A 330 10.79 2.71 -7.70
CA TYR A 330 10.98 3.11 -6.31
C TYR A 330 9.64 3.43 -5.65
N ILE A 331 9.52 3.14 -4.35
CA ILE A 331 8.33 3.52 -3.57
C ILE A 331 8.14 5.05 -3.52
N ASN A 332 9.24 5.79 -3.40
CA ASN A 332 9.35 7.26 -3.39
C ASN A 332 10.67 7.68 -4.06
N LEU A 333 11.01 8.97 -4.07
CA LEU A 333 12.28 9.46 -4.64
C LEU A 333 13.55 8.87 -4.01
N GLU A 334 13.48 8.42 -2.75
CA GLU A 334 14.62 7.88 -2.00
C GLU A 334 14.70 6.35 -2.03
N GLY A 335 13.63 5.67 -2.48
CA GLY A 335 13.53 4.22 -2.48
C GLY A 335 13.40 3.59 -1.08
N CYS A 336 12.96 4.35 -0.08
CA CYS A 336 12.92 3.88 1.31
C CYS A 336 11.79 4.53 2.13
N VAL A 337 11.42 3.89 3.24
CA VAL A 337 10.43 4.35 4.20
C VAL A 337 11.03 4.39 5.60
N ASN A 338 10.67 5.40 6.39
CA ASN A 338 11.18 5.57 7.77
C ASN A 338 10.33 4.84 8.82
N THR A 339 9.37 4.00 8.41
CA THR A 339 8.56 3.20 9.33
C THR A 339 9.08 1.76 9.36
N LEU A 340 8.97 1.09 10.52
CA LEU A 340 9.20 -0.35 10.69
C LEU A 340 7.90 -1.16 10.59
N ARG A 341 6.91 -0.64 9.87
CA ARG A 341 5.56 -1.22 9.83
C ARG A 341 5.42 -2.32 8.78
N GLY A 342 6.52 -2.70 8.12
CA GLY A 342 6.50 -3.69 7.04
C GLY A 342 5.86 -3.14 5.76
N GLU A 343 5.91 -1.82 5.56
CA GLU A 343 5.41 -1.18 4.34
C GLU A 343 6.12 -1.70 3.09
N CYS A 344 7.43 -1.98 3.17
CA CYS A 344 8.15 -2.54 2.03
C CYS A 344 7.71 -3.96 1.67
N ARG A 345 7.30 -4.76 2.66
CA ARG A 345 6.73 -6.09 2.42
C ARG A 345 5.38 -5.98 1.72
N ASP A 346 4.57 -5.02 2.13
CA ASP A 346 3.26 -4.78 1.50
C ASP A 346 3.42 -4.16 0.10
N PHE A 347 4.42 -3.32 -0.10
CA PHE A 347 4.80 -2.79 -1.41
C PHE A 347 5.22 -3.91 -2.37
N LEU A 348 6.08 -4.83 -1.92
CA LEU A 348 6.47 -6.00 -2.71
C LEU A 348 5.26 -6.90 -3.03
N ARG A 349 4.34 -7.10 -2.09
CA ARG A 349 3.13 -7.90 -2.34
C ARG A 349 2.23 -7.29 -3.41
N SER A 350 2.09 -5.96 -3.42
CA SER A 350 1.18 -5.23 -4.32
C SER A 350 1.79 -4.93 -5.68
N HIS A 351 3.10 -4.66 -5.75
CA HIS A 351 3.79 -4.21 -6.96
C HIS A 351 4.77 -5.25 -7.52
N GLY A 352 5.07 -6.32 -6.79
CA GLY A 352 6.12 -7.28 -7.16
C GLY A 352 5.69 -8.45 -8.04
N ARG A 353 4.43 -8.55 -8.49
CA ARG A 353 4.04 -9.64 -9.41
C ARG A 353 4.50 -9.30 -10.82
N ASP A 354 5.41 -10.09 -11.37
CA ASP A 354 6.05 -9.95 -12.68
C ASP A 354 5.46 -10.84 -13.78
N GLY A 355 4.46 -11.65 -13.44
CA GLY A 355 3.77 -12.53 -14.36
C GLY A 355 4.31 -13.97 -14.36
N ASP A 356 5.37 -14.24 -13.58
CA ASP A 356 5.89 -15.59 -13.43
C ASP A 356 4.85 -16.55 -12.84
N ASN A 357 4.98 -17.83 -13.16
CA ASN A 357 4.06 -18.89 -12.73
C ASN A 357 2.60 -18.69 -13.19
N GLN A 358 2.38 -18.16 -14.41
CA GLN A 358 1.05 -17.90 -14.96
C GLN A 358 0.23 -16.92 -14.10
N THR A 359 0.91 -15.92 -13.50
CA THR A 359 0.26 -14.84 -12.74
C THR A 359 0.02 -13.62 -13.60
N ALA A 360 -0.94 -12.79 -13.20
CA ALA A 360 -1.05 -11.48 -13.81
C ALA A 360 0.07 -10.55 -13.33
N GLN A 361 0.61 -9.77 -14.25
CA GLN A 361 1.56 -8.70 -13.92
C GLN A 361 0.87 -7.62 -13.09
N SER A 362 1.54 -7.13 -12.06
CA SER A 362 1.01 -6.05 -11.21
C SER A 362 0.95 -4.77 -12.03
N ARG A 363 -0.23 -4.18 -12.12
CA ARG A 363 -0.47 -2.86 -12.71
C ARG A 363 -0.82 -1.86 -11.62
N TYR A 364 -0.24 -0.66 -11.71
CA TYR A 364 -0.47 0.39 -10.72
C TYR A 364 -0.15 1.76 -11.31
N PRO A 365 -0.79 2.83 -10.80
CA PRO A 365 -0.41 4.18 -11.16
C PRO A 365 1.02 4.48 -10.67
N CYS A 366 1.80 5.15 -11.50
CA CYS A 366 3.16 5.56 -11.20
C CYS A 366 3.48 6.91 -11.86
N TYR A 367 4.57 7.51 -11.40
CA TYR A 367 5.03 8.82 -11.85
C TYR A 367 6.43 8.66 -12.46
N TYR A 368 6.66 9.39 -13.54
CA TYR A 368 7.88 9.25 -14.33
C TYR A 368 8.42 10.62 -14.75
N ASN A 369 9.72 10.67 -15.02
CA ASN A 369 10.35 11.83 -15.64
C ASN A 369 10.27 11.67 -17.17
N LYS A 370 9.84 12.70 -17.90
CA LYS A 370 9.73 12.66 -19.37
C LYS A 370 11.09 12.59 -20.08
N ASN A 371 12.14 13.04 -19.41
CA ASN A 371 13.49 13.15 -19.97
C ASN A 371 14.43 12.03 -19.49
N ASP A 372 14.03 11.23 -18.50
CA ASP A 372 14.86 10.18 -17.93
C ASP A 372 14.05 8.90 -17.68
N SER A 373 14.54 7.79 -18.22
CA SER A 373 13.94 6.46 -18.08
C SER A 373 14.55 5.64 -16.93
N PHE A 374 15.53 6.18 -16.21
CA PHE A 374 16.28 5.46 -15.19
C PHE A 374 15.39 4.90 -14.08
N PHE A 375 14.43 5.69 -13.60
CA PHE A 375 13.54 5.29 -12.52
C PHE A 375 12.15 5.90 -12.63
N VAL A 376 11.21 5.23 -11.98
CA VAL A 376 9.83 5.68 -11.77
C VAL A 376 9.46 5.53 -10.31
N VAL A 377 8.48 6.31 -9.88
CA VAL A 377 8.08 6.41 -8.49
C VAL A 377 6.62 6.02 -8.33
N ALA A 378 6.32 5.17 -7.34
CA ALA A 378 4.94 4.78 -7.05
C ALA A 378 4.18 5.87 -6.27
N ARG A 379 4.84 6.53 -5.30
CA ARG A 379 4.24 7.58 -4.47
C ARG A 379 4.89 8.93 -4.76
N PHE A 380 4.19 9.80 -5.47
CA PHE A 380 4.62 11.17 -5.70
C PHE A 380 3.42 12.10 -5.61
N ASN A 381 3.50 13.11 -4.74
CA ASN A 381 2.45 14.12 -4.63
C ASN A 381 3.10 15.49 -4.35
N LEU A 382 3.20 16.30 -5.40
CA LEU A 382 3.86 17.60 -5.33
C LEU A 382 3.04 18.66 -4.59
N GLU A 383 1.71 18.57 -4.64
CA GLU A 383 0.80 19.47 -3.93
C GLU A 383 0.90 19.27 -2.41
N LYS A 384 0.86 18.01 -1.97
CA LYS A 384 1.04 17.65 -0.58
C LYS A 384 2.39 18.12 -0.05
N THR A 385 3.48 17.84 -0.77
CA THR A 385 4.83 18.30 -0.40
C THR A 385 4.91 19.82 -0.28
N ARG A 386 4.25 20.56 -1.20
CA ARG A 386 4.19 22.03 -1.14
C ARG A 386 3.45 22.51 0.11
N ILE A 387 2.30 21.93 0.43
CA ILE A 387 1.52 22.29 1.62
C ILE A 387 2.30 21.99 2.89
N GLU A 388 2.92 20.81 2.98
CA GLU A 388 3.73 20.41 4.13
C GLU A 388 4.92 21.36 4.33
N LEU A 389 5.62 21.74 3.25
CA LEU A 389 6.70 22.72 3.30
C LEU A 389 6.21 24.10 3.78
N LEU A 390 5.06 24.56 3.28
CA LEU A 390 4.48 25.84 3.68
C LEU A 390 4.11 25.85 5.16
N ILE A 391 3.40 24.83 5.65
CA ILE A 391 3.01 24.71 7.06
C ILE A 391 4.26 24.63 7.95
N ALA A 392 5.21 23.76 7.60
CA ALA A 392 6.44 23.59 8.37
C ALA A 392 7.27 24.87 8.44
N THR A 393 7.22 25.73 7.41
CA THR A 393 7.95 27.01 7.39
C THR A 393 7.19 28.12 8.10
N ILE A 394 5.89 28.27 7.85
CA ILE A 394 5.08 29.38 8.36
C ILE A 394 4.85 29.25 9.87
N VAL A 395 4.53 28.06 10.37
CA VAL A 395 4.16 27.90 11.80
C VAL A 395 5.31 28.27 12.75
N PRO A 396 6.54 27.73 12.60
CA PRO A 396 7.65 28.08 13.48
C PRO A 396 8.11 29.53 13.31
N THR A 397 8.06 30.10 12.10
CA THR A 397 8.43 31.51 11.87
C THR A 397 7.45 32.45 12.57
N VAL A 398 6.14 32.22 12.42
CA VAL A 398 5.11 33.04 13.07
C VAL A 398 5.22 32.92 14.59
N LEU A 399 5.35 31.71 15.15
CA LEU A 399 5.51 31.51 16.59
C LEU A 399 6.78 32.17 17.13
N PHE A 400 7.88 32.13 16.37
CA PHE A 400 9.12 32.82 16.71
C PHE A 400 8.91 34.33 16.80
N PHE A 401 8.31 34.96 15.80
CA PHE A 401 8.08 36.41 15.80
C PHE A 401 7.08 36.85 16.87
N ILE A 402 5.98 36.13 17.05
CA ILE A 402 4.99 36.43 18.11
C ILE A 402 5.66 36.35 19.48
N SER A 403 6.45 35.31 19.73
CA SER A 403 7.09 35.14 21.03
C SER A 403 8.25 36.14 21.26
N LEU A 404 8.98 36.50 20.21
CA LEU A 404 10.02 37.52 20.30
C LEU A 404 9.42 38.90 20.60
N THR A 405 8.35 39.27 19.89
CA THR A 405 7.65 40.54 20.11
C THR A 405 7.04 40.60 21.51
N SER A 406 6.42 39.52 22.00
CA SER A 406 5.88 39.47 23.36
C SER A 406 6.98 39.61 24.42
N LEU A 407 8.15 38.98 24.26
CA LEU A 407 9.27 39.18 25.19
C LEU A 407 9.81 40.61 25.16
N ILE A 408 9.89 41.25 23.99
CA ILE A 408 10.29 42.67 23.89
C ILE A 408 9.29 43.58 24.62
N ILE A 409 7.99 43.28 24.51
CA ILE A 409 6.96 44.03 25.23
C ILE A 409 7.07 43.78 26.74
N ILE A 410 7.24 42.53 27.18
CA ILE A 410 7.36 42.18 28.60
C ILE A 410 8.60 42.82 29.23
N THR A 411 9.75 42.79 28.54
CA THR A 411 10.99 43.43 29.03
C THR A 411 10.87 44.95 29.15
N ARG A 412 10.05 45.61 28.33
CA ARG A 412 9.77 47.05 28.46
C ARG A 412 8.69 47.38 29.48
N SER A 413 7.76 46.47 29.72
CA SER A 413 6.59 46.69 30.59
C SER A 413 6.79 46.20 32.02
N VAL A 414 7.67 45.25 32.29
CA VAL A 414 7.93 44.73 33.63
C VAL A 414 9.14 45.40 34.24
N GLN A 415 8.96 46.02 35.40
CA GLN A 415 10.03 46.59 36.21
C GLN A 415 10.20 45.76 37.49
N VAL A 416 11.44 45.50 37.87
CA VAL A 416 11.78 44.92 39.17
C VAL A 416 11.92 46.06 40.17
N GLY A 417 11.00 46.14 41.14
CA GLY A 417 11.10 47.11 42.22
C GLY A 417 12.17 46.70 43.25
N ASP A 418 12.52 47.62 44.14
CA ASP A 418 13.54 47.40 45.19
C ASP A 418 13.19 46.23 46.15
N ASP A 419 11.92 45.81 46.19
CA ASP A 419 11.41 44.64 46.93
C ASP A 419 11.66 43.29 46.20
N ALA A 420 12.39 43.28 45.08
CA ALA A 420 12.60 42.14 44.18
C ALA A 420 11.29 41.53 43.62
N LYS A 421 10.17 42.27 43.67
CA LYS A 421 8.89 41.90 43.04
C LYS A 421 8.80 42.47 41.62
N MET A 422 8.32 41.66 40.69
CA MET A 422 8.02 42.08 39.32
C MET A 422 6.66 42.79 39.28
N ARG A 423 6.62 44.03 38.79
CA ARG A 423 5.38 44.80 38.59
C ARG A 423 5.27 45.24 37.14
N CYS A 424 4.05 45.22 36.60
CA CYS A 424 3.77 45.73 35.27
C CYS A 424 3.57 47.26 35.32
N ARG A 425 4.46 48.00 34.67
CA ARG A 425 4.51 49.47 34.61
C ARG A 425 3.26 50.09 33.95
N TYR A 426 2.63 49.39 33.00
CA TYR A 426 1.49 49.88 32.24
C TYR A 426 0.15 49.25 32.63
N CYS A 427 0.15 48.30 33.57
CA CYS A 427 -1.08 47.61 33.99
C CYS A 427 -1.82 48.34 35.13
N THR A 428 -1.39 49.54 35.51
CA THR A 428 -1.86 50.27 36.71
C THR A 428 -2.77 51.47 36.45
N ASP A 429 -3.24 51.69 35.21
CA ASP A 429 -4.15 52.82 34.89
C ASP A 429 -5.61 52.39 34.64
N GLY A 430 -6.03 51.20 35.09
CA GLY A 430 -7.32 50.62 34.71
C GLY A 430 -8.14 49.93 35.80
N GLN A 431 -7.95 50.26 37.08
CA GLN A 431 -8.86 49.79 38.13
C GLN A 431 -8.97 50.80 39.26
N GLY A 432 -9.73 51.86 38.99
CA GLY A 432 -10.37 52.64 40.06
C GLY A 432 -11.61 51.90 40.53
N ASN A 433 -11.77 51.87 41.86
CA ASN A 433 -12.94 51.48 42.63
C ASN A 433 -13.28 49.98 42.68
N GLU A 434 -12.91 49.36 43.80
CA GLU A 434 -13.83 48.82 44.83
C GLU A 434 -13.08 47.78 45.67
N ASP A 435 -12.59 48.19 46.84
CA ASP A 435 -12.23 47.28 47.93
C ASP A 435 -12.49 48.00 49.26
N GLU A 436 -13.77 48.11 49.61
CA GLU A 436 -14.26 48.19 50.99
C GLU A 436 -15.50 47.28 51.05
N ASP A 437 -15.33 46.04 51.53
CA ASP A 437 -16.10 45.60 52.70
C ASP A 437 -15.55 44.29 53.30
N GLU A 438 -15.52 44.29 54.62
CA GLU A 438 -15.09 43.20 55.48
C GLU A 438 -16.13 42.05 55.57
N GLY A 439 -15.66 40.86 55.93
CA GLY A 439 -16.52 39.73 56.34
C GLY A 439 -15.73 38.43 56.42
N LEU A 440 -14.86 38.25 57.41
CA LEU A 440 -15.13 37.51 58.67
C LEU A 440 -15.73 36.10 58.47
N PHE A 441 -14.95 35.05 58.72
CA PHE A 441 -15.40 33.90 59.51
C PHE A 441 -14.21 33.17 60.16
N GLU A 442 -14.34 32.95 61.47
CA GLU A 442 -13.38 32.33 62.39
C GLU A 442 -13.05 30.88 62.02
N ALA A 443 -11.76 30.52 62.10
CA ALA A 443 -11.32 29.13 62.13
C ALA A 443 -10.96 28.76 63.56
N ASN A 444 -11.81 27.95 64.21
CA ASN A 444 -11.49 27.34 65.50
C ASN A 444 -10.48 26.20 65.34
N SER A 445 -9.52 26.20 66.27
CA SER A 445 -8.47 25.20 66.46
C SER A 445 -8.98 23.93 67.13
N SER A 446 -8.56 22.75 66.65
CA SER A 446 -8.00 21.66 67.47
C SER A 446 -7.71 20.39 66.65
N THR A 447 -6.49 19.88 66.78
CA THR A 447 -5.97 18.62 66.23
C THR A 447 -6.22 17.44 67.22
N PRO A 448 -5.76 16.19 66.97
CA PRO A 448 -6.53 15.05 66.48
C PRO A 448 -6.68 13.90 67.52
N GLN A 449 -7.57 12.92 67.28
CA GLN A 449 -7.43 11.57 67.85
C GLN A 449 -8.34 10.52 67.17
N GLY A 450 -7.72 9.44 66.67
CA GLY A 450 -8.08 8.08 67.10
C GLY A 450 -9.03 7.20 66.26
N ILE A 451 -8.42 6.21 65.60
CA ILE A 451 -8.75 4.76 65.65
C ILE A 451 -9.90 4.16 64.78
N SER A 452 -9.48 3.11 64.05
CA SER A 452 -10.14 1.84 63.67
C SER A 452 -10.88 1.67 62.34
N ASN A 453 -10.35 0.69 61.58
CA ASN A 453 -11.00 -0.44 60.89
C ASN A 453 -11.90 -0.15 59.67
N GLU A 454 -12.00 -0.97 58.63
CA GLU A 454 -11.34 -2.18 58.11
C GLU A 454 -12.01 -2.43 56.73
N SER A 455 -11.33 -3.14 55.82
CA SER A 455 -11.88 -3.84 54.63
C SER A 455 -12.64 -3.07 53.53
N GLU A 456 -12.19 -3.14 52.27
CA GLU A 456 -12.56 -4.20 51.31
C GLU A 456 -12.25 -3.81 49.84
N ILE A 457 -11.23 -4.48 49.30
CA ILE A 457 -11.12 -5.08 47.96
C ILE A 457 -12.18 -4.66 46.90
N ARG A 458 -11.74 -3.98 45.82
CA ARG A 458 -11.80 -4.56 44.46
C ARG A 458 -11.06 -3.71 43.42
N SER A 459 -10.08 -4.35 42.81
CA SER A 459 -9.59 -4.13 41.46
C SER A 459 -10.73 -4.11 40.43
N VAL A 460 -10.58 -3.31 39.38
CA VAL A 460 -10.51 -3.78 37.98
C VAL A 460 -10.15 -2.59 37.08
N GLN A 461 -9.14 -2.84 36.25
CA GLN A 461 -8.66 -2.02 35.14
C GLN A 461 -9.75 -1.75 34.10
N LEU A 462 -9.64 -0.59 33.46
CA LEU A 462 -9.55 -0.50 32.00
C LEU A 462 -8.63 0.66 31.64
#